data_AF-A0A318K542-F1
#
_entry.id   AF-A0A318K542-F1
#
_cell.length_a   1.000
_cell.length_b   1.000
_cell.length_c   1.000
_cell.angle_alpha   90.00
_cell.angle_beta   90.00
_cell.angle_gamma   90.00
#
_symmetry.space_group_name_H-M   'P 1'
#
loop_
_entity.id
_entity.type
_entity.pdbx_description
1 polymer ?
#
loop_
_entity_poly.entity_id
_entity_poly.type
_entity_poly.pdbx_seq_one_letter_code
_entity_poly.pdbx_strand_id
1 'polypeptide(L)'
;MTVRSLVVRSSVAAALGLGSMVVVAPQAIADTCADGTARIFAANSEPRCQTGTASYSTETITKVCSMNGADVVAEATYLTSRKKTVTTTLELSNGRCGRLEVSGQQSVTVTVTPN
;
A
#
# COMPACT_ATOMS: atom_id res chain seq x y z
N MET A 1 -15.48 -50.02 36.83
CA MET A 1 -16.33 -49.25 37.76
C MET A 1 -15.39 -48.27 38.45
N THR A 2 -15.47 -46.95 38.35
CA THR A 2 -16.62 -46.05 38.50
C THR A 2 -16.28 -44.69 37.88
N VAL A 3 -17.30 -44.01 37.36
CA VAL A 3 -17.32 -42.60 36.95
C VAL A 3 -17.65 -41.75 38.17
N ARG A 4 -17.09 -40.52 38.29
CA ARG A 4 -17.63 -39.30 38.98
C ARG A 4 -16.46 -38.42 39.47
N SER A 5 -16.43 -37.09 39.42
CA SER A 5 -17.21 -35.98 38.84
C SER A 5 -16.65 -34.72 39.51
N LEU A 6 -16.41 -33.59 38.82
CA LEU A 6 -17.04 -32.31 39.18
C LEU A 6 -16.66 -31.16 38.23
N VAL A 7 -17.71 -30.43 37.92
CA VAL A 7 -17.84 -29.26 37.05
C VAL A 7 -17.27 -28.02 37.74
N VAL A 8 -16.56 -27.16 37.00
CA VAL A 8 -16.58 -25.72 37.26
C VAL A 8 -16.82 -24.98 35.95
N ARG A 9 -17.98 -24.33 35.91
CA ARG A 9 -18.41 -23.31 34.96
C ARG A 9 -17.40 -22.17 34.95
N SER A 10 -16.89 -21.77 33.78
CA SER A 10 -16.70 -20.35 33.51
C SER A 10 -16.70 -20.09 32.01
N SER A 11 -17.69 -19.32 31.59
CA SER A 11 -17.93 -18.85 30.24
C SER A 11 -16.89 -17.80 29.89
N VAL A 12 -16.03 -18.04 28.91
CA VAL A 12 -15.35 -16.96 28.19
C VAL A 12 -15.40 -17.26 26.69
N ALA A 13 -15.94 -16.27 25.99
CA ALA A 13 -16.18 -16.21 24.57
C ALA A 13 -14.88 -16.17 23.76
N ALA A 14 -14.88 -16.87 22.63
CA ALA A 14 -14.34 -16.45 21.32
C ALA A 14 -14.21 -17.71 20.45
N ALA A 15 -15.36 -18.20 19.97
CA ALA A 15 -15.35 -19.05 18.80
C ALA A 15 -15.05 -18.13 17.60
N LEU A 16 -13.97 -18.41 16.87
CA LEU A 16 -13.88 -18.41 15.41
C LEU A 16 -12.48 -18.89 15.00
N GLY A 17 -12.41 -20.17 14.58
CA GLY A 17 -11.52 -20.64 13.52
C GLY A 17 -10.03 -20.73 13.80
N LEU A 18 -9.59 -21.79 14.49
CA LEU A 18 -8.22 -22.30 14.38
C LEU A 18 -8.04 -22.96 13.00
N GLY A 19 -7.69 -22.16 11.99
CA GLY A 19 -7.07 -22.62 10.76
C GLY A 19 -5.56 -22.47 10.91
N SER A 20 -4.83 -23.59 10.83
CA SER A 20 -3.39 -23.71 11.02
C SER A 20 -2.60 -22.60 10.31
N MET A 21 -2.04 -21.68 11.07
CA MET A 21 -1.12 -20.66 10.54
C MET A 21 0.27 -21.26 10.53
N VAL A 22 0.71 -21.72 9.36
CA VAL A 22 2.07 -22.17 9.12
C VAL A 22 3.01 -21.00 9.39
N VAL A 23 3.82 -21.14 10.44
CA VAL A 23 4.91 -20.23 10.79
C VAL A 23 6.00 -20.35 9.71
N VAL A 24 6.07 -19.34 8.84
CA VAL A 24 7.23 -19.07 7.98
C VAL A 24 7.63 -17.62 8.23
N ALA A 25 8.79 -17.42 8.86
CA ALA A 25 9.43 -16.11 8.98
C ALA A 25 10.78 -16.14 8.22
N PRO A 26 11.29 -15.03 7.67
CA PRO A 26 10.67 -13.76 7.29
C PRO A 26 11.08 -13.42 5.84
N GLN A 27 10.28 -13.82 4.85
CA GLN A 27 10.26 -13.04 3.60
C GLN A 27 9.36 -11.86 3.92
N ALA A 28 9.80 -10.63 3.66
CA ALA A 28 8.98 -9.44 3.85
C ALA A 28 7.65 -9.58 3.08
N ILE A 29 6.63 -10.14 3.75
CA ILE A 29 5.23 -10.01 3.39
C ILE A 29 4.91 -8.58 3.75
N ALA A 30 5.44 -7.65 2.95
CA ALA A 30 5.16 -6.25 3.11
C ALA A 30 3.71 -6.12 2.66
N ASP A 31 2.80 -6.25 3.61
CA ASP A 31 1.35 -6.13 3.54
C ASP A 31 0.94 -5.59 2.18
N THR A 32 0.53 -6.49 1.29
CA THR A 32 0.03 -6.08 -0.02
C THR A 32 -1.18 -5.23 0.25
N CYS A 33 -1.10 -3.95 -0.10
CA CYS A 33 -2.21 -3.01 0.04
C CYS A 33 -3.51 -3.62 -0.48
N ALA A 34 -4.63 -3.32 0.18
CA ALA A 34 -5.93 -3.88 -0.21
C ALA A 34 -6.25 -3.61 -1.69
N ASP A 35 -7.11 -4.44 -2.28
CA ASP A 35 -7.65 -4.16 -3.61
C ASP A 35 -8.37 -2.80 -3.61
N GLY A 36 -8.39 -2.11 -4.75
CA GLY A 36 -8.92 -0.75 -4.85
C GLY A 36 -7.99 0.35 -4.34
N THR A 37 -6.75 0.01 -3.98
CA THR A 37 -5.76 0.98 -3.46
C THR A 37 -4.53 1.10 -4.35
N ALA A 38 -3.64 2.04 -4.02
CA ALA A 38 -2.32 2.16 -4.61
C ALA A 38 -1.23 2.00 -3.55
N ARG A 39 -0.09 1.43 -3.92
CA ARG A 39 1.10 1.35 -3.08
C ARG A 39 2.14 2.36 -3.55
N ILE A 40 2.52 3.27 -2.65
CA ILE A 40 3.42 4.38 -2.92
C ILE A 40 4.74 4.15 -2.20
N PHE A 41 5.85 4.35 -2.92
CA PHE A 41 7.20 4.20 -2.42
C PHE A 41 7.91 5.55 -2.44
N ALA A 42 8.24 6.06 -1.26
CA ALA A 42 9.09 7.23 -1.11
C ALA A 42 10.56 6.83 -0.99
N ALA A 43 11.48 7.74 -1.32
CA ALA A 43 12.92 7.45 -1.34
C ALA A 43 13.50 7.07 0.04
N ASN A 44 12.94 7.64 1.12
CA ASN A 44 13.48 7.50 2.48
C ASN A 44 12.40 7.11 3.51
N SER A 45 11.32 6.46 3.07
CA SER A 45 10.22 6.08 3.95
C SER A 45 9.65 4.73 3.56
N GLU A 46 9.00 4.08 4.52
CA GLU A 46 8.34 2.80 4.27
C GLU A 46 7.22 2.95 3.23
N PRO A 47 6.98 1.92 2.40
CA PRO A 47 5.90 1.95 1.43
C PRO A 47 4.55 2.08 2.13
N ARG A 48 3.67 2.94 1.61
CA ARG A 48 2.34 3.17 2.17
C ARG A 48 1.23 2.88 1.17
N CYS A 49 0.08 2.50 1.68
CA CYS A 49 -1.14 2.33 0.89
C CYS A 49 -1.91 3.65 0.82
N GLN A 50 -2.44 3.96 -0.35
CA GLN A 50 -3.16 5.20 -0.61
C GLN A 50 -4.49 4.92 -1.30
N THR A 51 -5.50 5.68 -0.92
CA THR A 51 -6.82 5.75 -1.57
C THR A 51 -7.18 7.20 -1.85
N GLY A 52 -8.03 7.46 -2.84
CA GLY A 52 -8.40 8.82 -3.22
C GLY A 52 -7.20 9.64 -3.73
N THR A 53 -7.24 10.95 -3.54
CA THR A 53 -6.19 11.86 -4.02
C THR A 53 -5.28 12.32 -2.88
N ALA A 54 -3.97 12.24 -3.10
CA ALA A 54 -2.95 12.76 -2.19
C ALA A 54 -1.83 13.47 -2.96
N SER A 55 -1.33 14.57 -2.40
CA SER A 55 -0.21 15.33 -2.96
C SER A 55 0.99 15.31 -2.01
N TYR A 56 2.16 15.06 -2.57
CA TYR A 56 3.44 14.94 -1.87
C TYR A 56 4.39 16.00 -2.42
N SER A 57 4.73 16.99 -1.61
CA SER A 57 5.70 18.05 -1.95
C SER A 57 6.96 18.03 -1.09
N THR A 58 6.90 17.37 0.06
CA THR A 58 8.01 17.25 1.02
C THR A 58 8.74 15.91 0.89
N GLU A 59 8.15 14.94 0.21
CA GLU A 59 8.66 13.59 0.05
C GLU A 59 8.91 13.30 -1.42
N THR A 60 10.03 12.63 -1.72
CA THR A 60 10.33 12.22 -3.09
C THR A 60 9.74 10.84 -3.37
N ILE A 61 8.75 10.79 -4.25
CA ILE A 61 8.10 9.54 -4.66
C ILE A 61 8.92 8.91 -5.77
N THR A 62 9.31 7.66 -5.58
CA THR A 62 10.18 6.92 -6.51
C THR A 62 9.41 5.93 -7.36
N LYS A 63 8.34 5.36 -6.83
CA LYS A 63 7.54 4.33 -7.49
C LYS A 63 6.11 4.37 -6.97
N VAL A 64 5.17 4.15 -7.87
CA VAL A 64 3.75 3.99 -7.58
C VAL A 64 3.30 2.68 -8.20
N CYS A 65 2.51 1.91 -7.48
CA CYS A 65 1.90 0.67 -7.96
C CYS A 65 0.40 0.74 -7.76
N SER A 66 -0.36 0.48 -8.82
CA SER A 66 -1.79 0.18 -8.72
C SER A 66 -1.95 -1.23 -8.11
N MET A 67 -2.90 -1.40 -7.20
CA MET A 67 -3.36 -2.74 -6.77
C MET A 67 -4.48 -3.22 -7.69
N ASN A 68 -4.93 -4.47 -7.54
CA ASN A 68 -6.06 -4.96 -8.33
C ASN A 68 -7.31 -4.14 -8.03
N GLY A 69 -8.16 -3.93 -9.04
CA GLY A 69 -9.37 -3.11 -8.90
C GLY A 69 -9.08 -1.63 -8.63
N ALA A 70 -7.92 -1.10 -9.01
CA ALA A 70 -7.59 0.32 -8.85
C ALA A 70 -6.97 0.90 -10.13
N ASP A 71 -7.50 2.03 -10.59
CA ASP A 71 -6.82 2.93 -11.51
C ASP A 71 -6.10 4.02 -10.72
N VAL A 72 -4.87 4.30 -11.12
CA VAL A 72 -3.99 5.24 -10.45
C VAL A 72 -3.41 6.20 -11.47
N VAL A 73 -3.62 7.48 -11.24
CA VAL A 73 -3.01 8.56 -12.02
C VAL A 73 -2.02 9.27 -11.12
N ALA A 74 -0.74 9.23 -11.48
CA ALA A 74 0.32 9.93 -10.78
C ALA A 74 0.85 11.08 -11.64
N GLU A 75 0.70 12.31 -11.16
CA GLU A 75 1.19 13.53 -11.80
C GLU A 75 2.39 14.05 -11.04
N ALA A 76 3.57 13.99 -11.66
CA ALA A 76 4.81 14.47 -11.06
C ALA A 76 5.29 15.74 -11.75
N THR A 77 5.58 16.76 -10.95
CA THR A 77 6.12 18.04 -11.40
C THR A 77 7.62 18.09 -11.14
N TYR A 78 8.38 18.50 -12.15
CA TYR A 78 9.84 18.52 -12.16
C TYR A 78 10.39 19.88 -12.50
N LEU A 79 11.41 20.32 -11.76
CA LEU A 79 12.25 21.46 -12.11
C LEU A 79 13.48 20.95 -12.87
N THR A 80 13.52 21.26 -14.16
CA THR A 80 14.64 20.89 -15.04
C THR A 80 15.87 21.76 -14.79
N SER A 81 17.04 21.33 -15.27
CA SER A 81 18.29 22.10 -15.18
C SER A 81 18.22 23.49 -15.81
N ARG A 82 17.28 23.72 -16.74
CA ARG A 82 17.01 25.04 -17.34
C ARG A 82 16.03 25.90 -16.53
N LYS A 83 15.75 25.53 -15.27
CA LYS A 83 14.75 26.16 -14.39
C LYS A 83 13.32 26.18 -14.97
N LYS A 84 13.02 25.25 -15.89
CA LYS A 84 11.68 25.08 -16.44
C LYS A 84 10.93 24.00 -15.66
N THR A 85 9.69 24.28 -15.30
CA THR A 85 8.78 23.33 -14.69
C THR A 85 8.12 22.45 -15.77
N VAL A 86 8.15 21.13 -15.58
CA VAL A 86 7.53 20.15 -16.48
C VAL A 86 6.69 19.20 -15.64
N THR A 87 5.45 18.95 -16.06
CA THR A 87 4.56 17.96 -15.42
C THR A 87 4.50 16.72 -16.27
N THR A 88 4.66 15.55 -15.65
CA THR A 88 4.55 14.24 -16.28
C THR A 88 3.42 13.48 -15.63
N THR A 89 2.55 12.89 -16.45
CA THR A 89 1.44 12.07 -15.98
C THR A 89 1.73 10.60 -16.27
N LEU A 90 1.45 9.75 -15.29
CA LEU A 90 1.65 8.31 -15.33
C LEU A 90 0.34 7.63 -14.94
N GLU A 91 -0.23 6.87 -15.86
CA GLU A 91 -1.46 6.11 -15.64
C GLU A 91 -1.13 4.63 -15.41
N LEU A 92 -1.64 4.07 -14.32
CA LEU A 92 -1.39 2.71 -13.87
C LEU A 92 -2.70 2.04 -13.52
N SER A 93 -2.87 0.81 -13.98
CA SER A 93 -4.06 -0.01 -13.72
C SER A 93 -3.66 -1.47 -13.59
N ASN A 94 -4.53 -2.29 -13.00
CA ASN A 94 -4.41 -3.76 -13.00
C ASN A 94 -3.10 -4.27 -12.41
N GLY A 95 -2.72 -3.81 -11.20
CA GLY A 95 -1.53 -4.34 -10.53
C GLY A 95 -0.20 -3.82 -11.08
N ARG A 96 -0.22 -2.83 -11.99
CA ARG A 96 0.99 -2.30 -12.64
C ARG A 96 1.68 -1.26 -11.78
N CYS A 97 3.02 -1.27 -11.83
CA CYS A 97 3.86 -0.26 -11.22
C CYS A 97 4.50 0.64 -12.29
N GLY A 98 4.65 1.92 -11.96
CA GLY A 98 5.49 2.83 -12.71
C GLY A 98 6.46 3.57 -11.80
N ARG A 99 7.59 3.93 -12.38
CA ARG A 99 8.67 4.64 -11.70
C ARG A 99 8.61 6.11 -12.05
N LEU A 100 8.82 6.95 -11.04
CA LEU A 100 8.95 8.39 -11.22
C LEU A 100 10.43 8.75 -11.17
N GLU A 101 10.83 9.73 -11.99
CA GLU A 101 12.15 10.31 -11.87
C GLU A 101 12.27 11.00 -10.49
N VAL A 102 13.46 10.93 -9.89
CA VAL A 102 13.75 11.49 -8.56
C VAL A 102 14.40 12.88 -8.71
N SER A 103 15.21 13.05 -9.76
CA SER A 103 15.95 14.28 -10.02
C SER A 103 14.97 15.42 -10.35
N GLY A 104 15.12 16.55 -9.67
CA GLY A 104 14.32 17.74 -9.93
C GLY A 104 12.84 17.63 -9.52
N GLN A 105 12.40 16.52 -8.93
CA GLN A 105 11.00 16.36 -8.48
C GLN A 105 10.64 17.43 -7.45
N GLN A 106 9.56 18.17 -7.71
CA GLN A 106 9.04 19.25 -6.85
C GLN A 106 7.78 18.82 -6.11
N SER A 107 6.90 18.12 -6.80
CA SER A 107 5.66 17.59 -6.23
C SER A 107 5.16 16.39 -7.01
N VAL A 108 4.43 15.52 -6.35
CA VAL A 108 3.73 14.39 -6.95
C VAL A 108 2.32 14.32 -6.40
N THR A 109 1.32 14.35 -7.27
CA THR A 109 -0.07 14.07 -6.91
C THR A 109 -0.43 12.69 -7.39
N VAL A 110 -0.97 11.85 -6.51
CA VAL A 110 -1.45 10.52 -6.84
C VAL A 110 -2.95 10.49 -6.60
N THR A 111 -3.71 10.18 -7.63
CA THR A 111 -5.16 9.98 -7.59
C THR A 111 -5.46 8.51 -7.81
N VAL A 112 -6.19 7.91 -6.88
CA VAL A 112 -6.55 6.48 -6.89
C VAL A 112 -8.07 6.36 -6.99
N THR A 113 -8.53 5.66 -8.02
CA THR A 113 -9.94 5.38 -8.28
C THR A 113 -10.14 3.87 -8.22
N PRO A 114 -10.94 3.35 -7.27
CA PRO A 114 -11.29 1.93 -7.25
C PRO A 114 -12.26 1.58 -8.40
N ASN A 115 -12.13 0.37 -8.95
CA ASN A 115 -12.91 -0.21 -10.05
C ASN A 115 -13.42 -1.61 -9.72
#